data_AF-A0A497RP21-F1
#
_entry.id   AF-A0A497RP21-F1
#
_cell.length_a   1.000
_cell.length_b   1.000
_cell.length_c   1.000
_cell.angle_alpha   90.00
_cell.angle_beta   90.00
_cell.angle_gamma   90.00
#
_symmetry.space_group_name_H-M   'P 1'
#
loop_
_entity.id
_entity.type
_entity.pdbx_description
1 polymer ?
#
loop_
_entity_poly.entity_id
_entity_poly.type
_entity_poly.pdbx_seq_one_letter_code
_entity_poly.pdbx_strand_id
1 'polypeptide(L)'
;MSRADWRKYCPPIRDQGACGSCTAFGTIGVIETVLRKLGKEVDLSEAHLFFCGGGSCQFGASLYDILDQAENGICTEKCWPYEARQQRCIPCWRWRKGAYRIRTWKKLMDEEEIKEVLKRKPLVSVMAVYQSFLHYRRGIYHPLKNDPFVGFHCIAVVGYDDEKQAWLIRNSWGEEWGMNGYAWVKYDTCLMYAMYELEVDPRPIEEPRFSLLELLVNFLIRIIRCLH
;
A
#
# COMPACT_ATOMS: atom_id res chain seq x y z
N MET A 1 26.87 1.03 -13.02
CA MET A 1 26.00 0.59 -11.92
C MET A 1 24.70 1.37 -12.00
N SER A 2 23.55 0.71 -11.79
CA SER A 2 22.23 1.32 -11.99
C SER A 2 21.58 1.69 -10.65
N ARG A 3 20.63 2.63 -10.67
CA ARG A 3 19.90 3.08 -9.48
C ARG A 3 18.53 3.63 -9.85
N ALA A 4 17.59 3.56 -8.92
CA ALA A 4 16.30 4.22 -8.99
C ALA A 4 15.95 4.83 -7.62
N ASP A 5 15.30 6.00 -7.61
CA ASP A 5 14.89 6.69 -6.38
C ASP A 5 13.59 7.47 -6.60
N TRP A 6 12.54 7.01 -5.94
CA TRP A 6 11.18 7.56 -6.02
C TRP A 6 10.83 8.52 -4.88
N ARG A 7 11.76 8.84 -3.97
CA ARG A 7 11.47 9.70 -2.80
C ARG A 7 10.83 11.02 -3.17
N LYS A 8 11.24 11.61 -4.30
CA LYS A 8 10.65 12.86 -4.84
C LYS A 8 9.13 12.79 -5.02
N TYR A 9 8.59 11.62 -5.31
CA TYR A 9 7.15 11.41 -5.57
C TYR A 9 6.44 10.76 -4.39
N CYS A 10 7.15 10.33 -3.35
CA CYS A 10 6.54 9.69 -2.20
C CYS A 10 5.63 10.68 -1.44
N PRO A 11 4.48 10.21 -0.91
CA PRO A 11 3.72 10.98 0.06
C PRO A 11 4.52 11.15 1.37
N PRO A 12 4.12 12.11 2.24
CA PRO A 12 4.68 12.22 3.59
C PRO A 12 4.69 10.88 4.32
N ILE A 13 5.65 10.70 5.22
CA ILE A 13 5.70 9.50 6.05
C ILE A 13 4.53 9.53 7.03
N ARG A 14 3.88 8.38 7.19
CA ARG A 14 2.82 8.17 8.18
C ARG A 14 3.29 7.19 9.26
N ASP A 15 2.52 7.12 10.33
CA ASP A 15 2.74 6.19 11.44
C ASP A 15 1.50 5.32 11.65
N GLN A 16 1.65 4.00 11.52
CA GLN A 16 0.58 3.03 11.78
C GLN A 16 0.34 2.79 13.28
N GLY A 17 1.25 3.26 14.14
CA GLY A 17 1.22 3.02 15.58
C GLY A 17 1.23 1.53 15.93
N ALA A 18 0.45 1.17 16.97
CA ALA A 18 0.40 -0.18 17.49
C ALA A 18 -0.49 -1.15 16.70
N CYS A 19 -1.19 -0.68 15.65
CA CYS A 19 -2.05 -1.52 14.84
C CYS A 19 -1.23 -2.24 13.75
N GLY A 20 -1.47 -3.54 13.57
CA GLY A 20 -0.86 -4.38 12.53
C GLY A 20 -1.28 -4.07 11.09
N SER A 21 -1.46 -2.80 10.73
CA SER A 21 -2.00 -2.36 9.43
C SER A 21 -0.96 -2.12 8.34
N CYS A 22 0.26 -2.63 8.50
CA CYS A 22 1.39 -2.37 7.59
C CYS A 22 1.09 -2.68 6.12
N THR A 23 0.29 -3.71 5.85
CA THR A 23 -0.13 -4.08 4.48
C THR A 23 -0.88 -2.96 3.77
N ALA A 24 -1.76 -2.24 4.47
CA ALA A 24 -2.44 -1.08 3.92
C ALA A 24 -1.50 0.10 3.69
N PHE A 25 -0.63 0.41 4.67
CA PHE A 25 0.34 1.52 4.58
C PHE A 25 1.37 1.31 3.46
N GLY A 26 1.92 0.09 3.34
CA GLY A 26 2.85 -0.27 2.26
C GLY A 26 2.18 -0.17 0.89
N THR A 27 0.94 -0.67 0.77
CA THR A 27 0.16 -0.62 -0.48
C THR A 27 -0.19 0.80 -0.89
N ILE A 28 -0.75 1.61 0.02
CA ILE A 28 -1.11 3.01 -0.26
C ILE A 28 0.13 3.86 -0.56
N GLY A 29 1.24 3.64 0.15
CA GLY A 29 2.49 4.34 -0.14
C GLY A 29 2.97 4.15 -1.58
N VAL A 30 2.77 2.97 -2.17
CA VAL A 30 3.05 2.70 -3.59
C VAL A 30 2.04 3.39 -4.50
N ILE A 31 0.74 3.22 -4.23
CA ILE A 31 -0.33 3.80 -5.05
C ILE A 31 -0.21 5.31 -5.14
N GLU A 32 -0.05 5.99 -4.00
CA GLU A 32 0.07 7.44 -3.93
C GLU A 32 1.35 7.94 -4.59
N THR A 33 2.47 7.22 -4.46
CA THR A 33 3.71 7.59 -5.16
C THR A 33 3.51 7.60 -6.67
N VAL A 34 2.80 6.59 -7.21
CA VAL A 34 2.45 6.54 -8.64
C VAL A 34 1.50 7.67 -9.03
N LEU A 35 0.46 7.93 -8.23
CA LEU A 35 -0.49 9.02 -8.49
C LEU A 35 0.19 10.40 -8.47
N ARG A 36 1.06 10.66 -7.50
CA ARG A 36 1.84 11.91 -7.40
C ARG A 36 2.79 12.09 -8.59
N LYS A 37 3.42 11.01 -9.07
CA LYS A 37 4.22 11.06 -10.32
C LYS A 37 3.40 11.52 -11.52
N LEU A 38 2.11 11.19 -11.55
CA LEU A 38 1.15 11.59 -12.58
C LEU A 38 0.50 12.96 -12.32
N GLY A 39 0.98 13.72 -11.33
CA GLY A 39 0.45 15.04 -10.97
C GLY A 39 -0.87 15.00 -10.20
N LYS A 40 -1.17 13.87 -9.54
CA LYS A 40 -2.38 13.70 -8.72
C LYS A 40 -1.99 13.69 -7.25
N GLU A 41 -2.46 14.68 -6.52
CA GLU A 41 -2.33 14.75 -5.07
C GLU A 41 -3.58 14.14 -4.44
N VAL A 42 -3.46 12.90 -4.00
CA VAL A 42 -4.54 12.13 -3.39
C VAL A 42 -4.02 11.57 -2.09
N ASP A 43 -4.85 11.68 -1.06
CA ASP A 43 -4.61 11.13 0.27
C ASP A 43 -5.65 10.03 0.52
N LEU A 44 -5.21 8.77 0.41
CA LEU A 44 -6.03 7.57 0.51
C LEU A 44 -6.12 7.08 1.95
N SER A 45 -7.21 6.42 2.28
CA SER A 45 -7.47 5.93 3.63
C SER A 45 -6.86 4.55 3.85
N GLU A 46 -5.83 4.46 4.69
CA GLU A 46 -5.33 3.17 5.18
C GLU A 46 -6.38 2.44 5.99
N ALA A 47 -7.22 3.14 6.76
CA ALA A 47 -8.28 2.50 7.54
C ALA A 47 -9.31 1.81 6.63
N HIS A 48 -9.68 2.43 5.51
CA HIS A 48 -10.64 1.85 4.60
C HIS A 48 -10.06 0.62 3.92
N LEU A 49 -8.84 0.75 3.40
CA LEU A 49 -8.16 -0.39 2.77
C LEU A 49 -7.97 -1.55 3.76
N PHE A 50 -7.53 -1.26 4.99
CA PHE A 50 -7.24 -2.26 6.00
C PHE A 50 -8.49 -2.92 6.58
N PHE A 51 -9.39 -2.15 7.19
CA PHE A 51 -10.51 -2.71 7.95
C PHE A 51 -11.63 -3.26 7.05
N CYS A 52 -11.79 -2.73 5.82
CA CYS A 52 -12.71 -3.31 4.85
C CYS A 52 -12.11 -4.50 4.08
N GLY A 53 -10.78 -4.61 4.06
CA GLY A 53 -10.05 -5.80 3.58
C GLY A 53 -9.89 -6.90 4.64
N GLY A 54 -10.68 -6.88 5.72
CA GLY A 54 -10.67 -7.92 6.76
C GLY A 54 -9.59 -7.76 7.83
N GLY A 55 -8.88 -6.64 7.87
CA GLY A 55 -7.77 -6.41 8.80
C GLY A 55 -8.16 -6.32 10.27
N SER A 56 -7.31 -6.90 11.11
CA SER A 56 -7.36 -6.80 12.57
C SER A 56 -6.08 -6.14 13.07
N CYS A 57 -6.18 -5.16 13.98
CA CYS A 57 -4.98 -4.56 14.55
C CYS A 57 -4.09 -5.57 15.29
N GLN A 58 -4.67 -6.65 15.83
CA GLN A 58 -3.94 -7.68 16.56
C GLN A 58 -3.31 -8.72 15.63
N PHE A 59 -4.01 -9.11 14.56
CA PHE A 59 -3.62 -10.23 13.70
C PHE A 59 -3.10 -9.80 12.32
N GLY A 60 -3.16 -8.51 12.02
CA GLY A 60 -2.85 -7.96 10.71
C GLY A 60 -3.90 -8.29 9.66
N ALA A 61 -3.47 -8.26 8.41
CA ALA A 61 -4.23 -8.71 7.24
C ALA A 61 -3.27 -9.39 6.27
N SER A 62 -3.76 -10.36 5.49
CA SER A 62 -3.03 -10.88 4.34
C SER A 62 -2.80 -9.76 3.33
N LEU A 63 -1.62 -9.72 2.69
CA LEU A 63 -1.40 -8.79 1.59
C LEU A 63 -2.36 -9.06 0.43
N TYR A 64 -2.74 -10.31 0.18
CA TYR A 64 -3.68 -10.66 -0.90
C TYR A 64 -5.07 -10.05 -0.66
N ASP A 65 -5.63 -10.19 0.55
CA ASP A 65 -6.94 -9.61 0.88
C ASP A 65 -6.95 -8.08 0.72
N ILE A 66 -5.81 -7.45 1.05
CA ILE A 66 -5.61 -6.01 0.89
C ILE A 66 -5.52 -5.62 -0.59
N LEU A 67 -4.84 -6.41 -1.43
CA LEU A 67 -4.78 -6.17 -2.87
C LEU A 67 -6.14 -6.38 -3.55
N ASP A 68 -6.90 -7.39 -3.14
CA ASP A 68 -8.28 -7.63 -3.61
C ASP A 68 -9.20 -6.46 -3.20
N GLN A 69 -9.06 -5.95 -1.98
CA GLN A 69 -9.77 -4.74 -1.56
C GLN A 69 -9.31 -3.50 -2.34
N ALA A 70 -8.03 -3.39 -2.69
CA ALA A 70 -7.51 -2.29 -3.50
C ALA A 70 -8.08 -2.29 -4.93
N GLU A 71 -8.40 -3.46 -5.50
CA GLU A 71 -9.10 -3.57 -6.79
C GLU A 71 -10.56 -3.08 -6.71
N ASN A 72 -11.21 -3.33 -5.57
CA ASN A 72 -12.57 -2.85 -5.30
C ASN A 72 -12.63 -1.33 -5.11
N GLY A 73 -11.54 -0.72 -4.63
CA GLY A 73 -11.38 0.72 -4.51
C GLY A 73 -11.12 1.18 -3.08
N ILE A 74 -10.48 2.34 -2.98
CA ILE A 74 -9.96 2.94 -1.76
C ILE A 74 -10.47 4.37 -1.68
N CYS A 75 -11.24 4.68 -0.64
CA CYS A 75 -11.69 6.04 -0.40
C CYS A 75 -10.54 6.92 0.12
N THR A 76 -10.77 8.22 0.19
CA THR A 76 -9.78 9.17 0.71
C THR A 76 -9.69 9.12 2.23
N GLU A 77 -8.56 9.53 2.79
CA GLU A 77 -8.35 9.69 4.23
C GLU A 77 -9.46 10.54 4.85
N LYS A 78 -9.85 11.63 4.18
CA LYS A 78 -10.97 12.50 4.61
C LYS A 78 -12.30 11.76 4.74
N CYS A 79 -12.56 10.73 3.91
CA CYS A 79 -13.79 9.95 3.96
C CYS A 79 -13.80 8.96 5.13
N TRP A 80 -12.63 8.38 5.45
CA TRP A 80 -12.51 7.42 6.54
C TRP A 80 -11.13 7.53 7.19
N PRO A 81 -10.96 8.42 8.18
CA PRO A 81 -9.65 8.65 8.77
C PRO A 81 -9.07 7.43 9.47
N TYR A 82 -7.75 7.34 9.46
CA TYR A 82 -7.00 6.33 10.18
C TYR A 82 -6.83 6.69 11.65
N GLU A 83 -7.18 5.73 12.51
CA GLU A 83 -6.85 5.73 13.91
C GLU A 83 -6.06 4.45 14.22
N ALA A 84 -4.98 4.56 15.00
CA ALA A 84 -4.13 3.43 15.37
C ALA A 84 -4.79 2.48 16.41
N ARG A 85 -6.03 2.07 16.14
CA ARG A 85 -6.86 1.18 16.95
C ARG A 85 -7.85 0.45 16.05
N GLN A 86 -8.46 -0.62 16.56
CA GLN A 86 -9.45 -1.36 15.80
C GLN A 86 -10.64 -0.45 15.42
N GLN A 87 -10.92 -0.35 14.12
CA GLN A 87 -12.11 0.31 13.57
C GLN A 87 -13.02 -0.72 12.91
N ARG A 88 -14.31 -0.37 12.79
CA ARG A 88 -15.26 -1.09 11.94
C ARG A 88 -15.15 -0.57 10.50
N CYS A 89 -15.40 -1.42 9.51
CA CYS A 89 -15.52 -0.97 8.12
C CYS A 89 -16.84 -0.20 7.91
N ILE A 90 -16.84 1.12 8.11
CA ILE A 90 -18.01 1.98 7.91
C ILE A 90 -17.57 3.29 7.23
N PRO A 91 -17.09 3.25 5.98
CA PRO A 91 -16.65 4.45 5.28
C PRO A 91 -17.80 5.45 5.07
N CYS A 92 -17.45 6.69 4.73
CA CYS A 92 -18.44 7.74 4.47
C CYS A 92 -19.47 7.36 3.39
N TRP A 93 -20.62 8.06 3.41
CA TRP A 93 -21.64 7.90 2.39
C TRP A 93 -21.09 8.13 0.97
N ARG A 94 -21.41 7.23 0.03
CA ARG A 94 -20.90 7.24 -1.36
C ARG A 94 -19.37 7.26 -1.45
N TRP A 95 -18.67 6.58 -0.54
CA TRP A 95 -17.21 6.47 -0.53
C TRP A 95 -16.58 6.07 -1.88
N ARG A 96 -17.29 5.32 -2.72
CA ARG A 96 -16.83 4.90 -4.05
C ARG A 96 -16.65 6.09 -5.00
N LYS A 97 -17.42 7.17 -4.84
CA LYS A 97 -17.32 8.35 -5.69
C LYS A 97 -15.99 9.05 -5.43
N GLY A 98 -15.10 9.05 -6.42
CA GLY A 98 -13.78 9.67 -6.26
C GLY A 98 -12.73 8.74 -5.61
N ALA A 99 -13.07 7.48 -5.33
CA ALA A 99 -12.11 6.48 -4.85
C ALA A 99 -11.10 6.11 -5.93
N TYR A 100 -9.91 5.67 -5.54
CA TYR A 100 -8.90 5.11 -6.46
C TYR A 100 -8.79 3.61 -6.29
N ARG A 101 -8.22 2.93 -7.30
CA ARG A 101 -8.04 1.47 -7.26
C ARG A 101 -6.78 1.06 -8.01
N ILE A 102 -6.34 -0.17 -7.75
CA ILE A 102 -5.48 -0.88 -8.69
C ILE A 102 -6.36 -1.66 -9.68
N ARG A 103 -5.85 -1.95 -10.87
CA ARG A 103 -6.53 -2.78 -11.87
C ARG A 103 -6.14 -4.24 -11.76
N THR A 104 -4.87 -4.46 -11.44
CA THR A 104 -4.27 -5.77 -11.24
C THR A 104 -2.95 -5.61 -10.49
N TRP A 105 -2.38 -6.73 -10.08
CA TRP A 105 -1.08 -6.82 -9.45
C TRP A 105 -0.33 -8.05 -9.95
N LYS A 106 1.01 -8.00 -9.89
CA LYS A 106 1.89 -9.10 -10.29
C LYS A 106 2.96 -9.33 -9.23
N LYS A 107 3.12 -10.58 -8.79
CA LYS A 107 4.22 -10.99 -7.91
C LYS A 107 5.51 -11.14 -8.73
N LEU A 108 6.59 -10.56 -8.21
CA LEU A 108 7.94 -10.59 -8.76
C LEU A 108 8.87 -11.28 -7.77
N MET A 109 9.79 -12.10 -8.29
CA MET A 109 10.80 -12.81 -7.50
C MET A 109 12.21 -12.69 -8.08
N ASP A 110 12.33 -12.39 -9.38
CA ASP A 110 13.62 -12.19 -10.03
C ASP A 110 14.15 -10.78 -9.74
N GLU A 111 15.40 -10.69 -9.29
CA GLU A 111 16.02 -9.43 -8.87
C GLU A 111 16.17 -8.44 -10.04
N GLU A 112 16.50 -8.93 -11.24
CA GLU A 112 16.68 -8.07 -12.42
C GLU A 112 15.32 -7.58 -12.93
N GLU A 113 14.29 -8.42 -12.95
CA GLU A 113 12.91 -8.00 -13.23
C GLU A 113 12.44 -6.94 -12.23
N ILE A 114 12.71 -7.13 -10.93
CA ILE A 114 12.40 -6.16 -9.88
C ILE A 114 13.08 -4.81 -10.17
N LYS A 115 14.37 -4.80 -10.51
CA LYS A 115 15.09 -3.55 -10.85
C LYS A 115 14.51 -2.88 -12.09
N GLU A 116 14.17 -3.63 -13.13
CA GLU A 116 13.53 -3.09 -14.34
C GLU A 116 12.14 -2.48 -14.06
N VAL A 117 11.39 -3.05 -13.13
CA VAL A 117 10.12 -2.44 -12.68
C VAL A 117 10.38 -1.21 -11.83
N LEU A 118 11.35 -1.24 -10.91
CA LEU A 118 11.72 -0.10 -10.06
C LEU A 118 12.24 1.11 -10.84
N LYS A 119 12.75 0.93 -12.07
CA LYS A 119 13.03 2.06 -12.96
C LYS A 119 11.78 2.84 -13.39
N ARG A 120 10.60 2.20 -13.33
CA ARG A 120 9.32 2.72 -13.86
C ARG A 120 8.27 3.01 -12.79
N LYS A 121 8.29 2.30 -11.66
CA LYS A 121 7.34 2.49 -10.55
C LYS A 121 7.84 1.83 -9.26
N PRO A 122 7.40 2.28 -8.07
CA PRO A 122 7.67 1.59 -6.81
C PRO A 122 6.91 0.25 -6.70
N LEU A 123 7.30 -0.58 -5.73
CA LEU A 123 6.76 -1.91 -5.49
C LEU A 123 6.32 -2.07 -4.04
N VAL A 124 5.33 -2.93 -3.78
CA VAL A 124 5.01 -3.36 -2.40
C VAL A 124 5.86 -4.58 -2.07
N SER A 125 6.31 -4.74 -0.83
CA SER A 125 6.99 -5.96 -0.41
C SER A 125 6.66 -6.33 1.03
N VAL A 126 6.89 -7.60 1.36
CA VAL A 126 6.90 -8.11 2.73
C VAL A 126 8.33 -8.49 3.07
N MET A 127 8.84 -7.93 4.16
CA MET A 127 10.18 -8.17 4.67
C MET A 127 10.16 -8.90 6.01
N ALA A 128 11.19 -9.71 6.26
CA ALA A 128 11.47 -10.25 7.58
C ALA A 128 12.05 -9.14 8.47
N VAL A 129 11.46 -8.95 9.65
CA VAL A 129 11.89 -7.97 10.65
C VAL A 129 12.57 -8.70 11.80
N TYR A 130 13.70 -8.14 12.22
CA TYR A 130 14.49 -8.61 13.34
C TYR A 130 14.61 -7.50 14.39
N GLN A 131 15.03 -7.85 15.61
CA GLN A 131 15.09 -6.91 16.73
C GLN A 131 15.95 -5.67 16.41
N SER A 132 17.08 -5.85 15.71
CA SER A 132 17.94 -4.71 15.35
C SER A 132 17.26 -3.72 14.38
N PHE A 133 16.32 -4.18 13.54
CA PHE A 133 15.59 -3.31 12.61
C PHE A 133 14.67 -2.32 13.32
N LEU A 134 14.08 -2.71 14.45
CA LEU A 134 13.22 -1.84 15.26
C LEU A 134 13.96 -0.58 15.73
N HIS A 135 15.29 -0.66 15.85
CA HIS A 135 16.17 0.42 16.28
C HIS A 135 17.04 0.98 15.16
N TYR A 136 16.76 0.64 13.89
CA TYR A 136 17.51 1.17 12.75
C TYR A 136 17.49 2.70 12.72
N ARG A 137 18.66 3.31 12.46
CA ARG A 137 18.84 4.77 12.37
C ARG A 137 19.42 5.23 11.03
N ARG A 138 20.41 4.50 10.49
CA ARG A 138 21.12 4.88 9.26
C ARG A 138 21.99 3.73 8.74
N GLY A 139 22.53 3.91 7.55
CA GLY A 139 23.41 2.95 6.88
C GLY A 139 22.64 1.91 6.08
N ILE A 140 23.31 0.85 5.65
CA ILE A 140 22.67 -0.26 4.95
C ILE A 140 22.34 -1.32 6.00
N TYR A 141 21.05 -1.58 6.19
CA TYR A 141 20.56 -2.57 7.14
C TYR A 141 20.82 -3.99 6.64
N HIS A 142 21.33 -4.81 7.55
CA HIS A 142 21.40 -6.26 7.48
C HIS A 142 21.32 -6.79 8.92
N PRO A 143 20.57 -7.86 9.23
CA PRO A 143 20.45 -8.36 10.60
C PRO A 143 21.80 -8.74 11.18
N LEU A 144 21.96 -8.52 12.48
CA LEU A 144 23.15 -8.95 13.20
C LEU A 144 23.19 -10.48 13.30
N LYS A 145 24.38 -11.02 13.58
CA LYS A 145 24.50 -12.43 13.92
C LYS A 145 23.68 -12.73 15.18
N ASN A 146 22.84 -13.77 15.12
CA ASN A 146 21.91 -14.16 16.19
C ASN A 146 20.85 -13.09 16.54
N ASP A 147 20.53 -12.19 15.60
CA ASP A 147 19.45 -11.23 15.79
C ASP A 147 18.10 -11.96 15.88
N PRO A 148 17.31 -11.74 16.95
CA PRO A 148 16.01 -12.40 17.10
C PRO A 148 15.04 -11.99 15.99
N PHE A 149 14.39 -12.98 15.37
CA PHE A 149 13.28 -12.75 14.45
C PHE A 149 12.06 -12.24 15.22
N VAL A 150 11.46 -11.15 14.71
CA VAL A 150 10.30 -10.50 15.32
C VAL A 150 9.02 -10.86 14.56
N GLY A 151 9.08 -10.87 13.24
CA GLY A 151 7.91 -11.11 12.40
C GLY A 151 8.08 -10.63 10.98
N PHE A 152 6.97 -10.55 10.26
CA PHE A 152 6.91 -10.01 8.91
C PHE A 152 6.29 -8.63 8.90
N HIS A 153 6.75 -7.78 7.99
CA HIS A 153 6.28 -6.39 7.88
C HIS A 153 6.16 -5.99 6.42
N CYS A 154 5.06 -5.32 6.07
CA CYS A 154 4.83 -4.85 4.72
C CYS A 154 5.31 -3.40 4.57
N ILE A 155 6.05 -3.13 3.50
CA ILE A 155 6.66 -1.82 3.21
C ILE A 155 6.51 -1.48 1.73
N ALA A 156 6.81 -0.24 1.37
CA ALA A 156 6.96 0.18 -0.02
C ALA A 156 8.45 0.21 -0.39
N VAL A 157 8.84 -0.48 -1.46
CA VAL A 157 10.17 -0.40 -2.07
C VAL A 157 10.15 0.72 -3.10
N VAL A 158 10.90 1.78 -2.84
CA VAL A 158 10.86 3.06 -3.57
C VAL A 158 12.17 3.34 -4.29
N GLY A 159 13.05 2.34 -4.43
CA GLY A 159 14.29 2.51 -5.14
C GLY A 159 15.30 1.40 -4.86
N TYR A 160 16.46 1.54 -5.48
CA TYR A 160 17.60 0.65 -5.31
C TYR A 160 18.88 1.38 -5.73
N ASP A 161 20.03 0.88 -5.28
CA ASP A 161 21.34 1.39 -5.65
C ASP A 161 22.37 0.25 -5.72
N ASP A 162 22.85 -0.06 -6.92
CA ASP A 162 23.83 -1.12 -7.15
C ASP A 162 25.20 -0.78 -6.56
N GLU A 163 25.56 0.48 -6.33
CA GLU A 163 26.79 0.80 -5.60
C GLU A 163 26.66 0.45 -4.12
N LYS A 164 25.44 0.53 -3.58
CA LYS A 164 25.13 0.15 -2.19
C LYS A 164 24.81 -1.33 -2.03
N GLN A 165 24.45 -2.01 -3.12
CA GLN A 165 23.88 -3.36 -3.09
C GLN A 165 22.67 -3.40 -2.14
N ALA A 166 21.76 -2.42 -2.28
CA ALA A 166 20.66 -2.23 -1.35
C ALA A 166 19.37 -1.68 -2.00
N TRP A 167 18.24 -2.14 -1.47
CA TRP A 167 16.91 -1.61 -1.71
C TRP A 167 16.66 -0.37 -0.86
N LEU A 168 15.99 0.63 -1.42
CA LEU A 168 15.49 1.78 -0.68
C LEU A 168 14.02 1.52 -0.32
N ILE A 169 13.71 1.48 0.97
CA ILE A 169 12.35 1.28 1.45
C ILE A 169 11.78 2.55 2.10
N ARG A 170 10.47 2.72 1.98
CA ARG A 170 9.63 3.65 2.72
C ARG A 170 8.86 2.86 3.78
N ASN A 171 9.02 3.23 5.05
CA ASN A 171 8.35 2.59 6.18
C ASN A 171 7.10 3.38 6.62
N SER A 172 6.40 2.87 7.63
CA SER A 172 5.17 3.42 8.21
C SER A 172 5.22 3.52 9.73
N TRP A 173 6.40 3.86 10.28
CA TRP A 173 6.65 4.01 11.73
C TRP A 173 7.06 5.45 12.09
N GLY A 174 6.56 6.43 11.35
CA GLY A 174 6.88 7.85 11.55
C GLY A 174 8.27 8.27 11.03
N GLU A 175 8.48 9.59 10.99
CA GLU A 175 9.71 10.20 10.46
C GLU A 175 10.92 10.00 11.38
N GLU A 176 10.69 9.85 12.69
CA GLU A 176 11.75 9.64 13.69
C GLU A 176 12.43 8.27 13.58
N TRP A 177 11.82 7.33 12.87
CA TRP A 177 12.40 6.03 12.60
C TRP A 177 13.33 6.07 11.38
N GLY A 178 14.49 5.43 11.49
CA GLY A 178 15.44 5.33 10.38
C GLY A 178 15.94 6.68 9.86
N MET A 179 16.02 6.79 8.53
CA MET A 179 16.45 7.98 7.82
C MET A 179 15.22 8.78 7.35
N ASN A 180 14.56 9.48 8.28
CA ASN A 180 13.31 10.21 8.02
C ASN A 180 12.19 9.29 7.50
N GLY A 181 11.99 8.12 8.13
CA GLY A 181 11.02 7.10 7.72
C GLY A 181 11.48 6.15 6.60
N TYR A 182 12.73 6.28 6.12
CA TYR A 182 13.31 5.42 5.08
C TYR A 182 14.46 4.56 5.62
N ALA A 183 14.78 3.48 4.90
CA ALA A 183 15.97 2.68 5.16
C ALA A 183 16.56 2.15 3.85
N TRP A 184 17.88 1.97 3.85
CA TRP A 184 18.55 1.11 2.88
C TRP A 184 18.60 -0.30 3.47
N VAL A 185 18.10 -1.30 2.74
CA VAL A 185 18.11 -2.71 3.15
C VAL A 185 18.96 -3.47 2.14
N LYS A 186 19.96 -4.22 2.62
CA LYS A 186 20.87 -4.98 1.75
C LYS A 186 20.09 -5.91 0.80
N TYR A 187 20.58 -6.09 -0.41
CA TYR A 187 20.09 -7.15 -1.31
C TYR A 187 20.29 -8.50 -0.62
N ASP A 188 19.19 -9.09 -0.15
CA ASP A 188 19.17 -10.36 0.54
C ASP A 188 17.76 -10.96 0.41
N THR A 189 17.66 -12.09 -0.30
CA THR A 189 16.41 -12.79 -0.58
C THR A 189 15.80 -13.43 0.67
N CYS A 190 16.58 -13.62 1.74
CA CYS A 190 16.06 -14.05 3.05
C CYS A 190 15.40 -12.90 3.82
N LEU A 191 15.73 -11.65 3.49
CA LEU A 191 15.12 -10.47 4.12
C LEU A 191 13.91 -9.96 3.34
N MET A 192 13.99 -10.00 2.01
CA MET A 192 12.97 -9.50 1.10
C MET A 192 12.33 -10.67 0.37
N TYR A 193 11.09 -11.03 0.72
CA TYR A 193 10.50 -12.29 0.27
C TYR A 193 10.03 -12.25 -1.19
N ALA A 194 9.07 -11.38 -1.48
CA ALA A 194 8.59 -11.12 -2.83
C ALA A 194 8.22 -9.64 -2.93
N MET A 195 8.28 -9.12 -4.15
CA MET A 195 7.81 -7.77 -4.46
C MET A 195 6.60 -7.83 -5.37
N TYR A 196 5.72 -6.84 -5.27
CA TYR A 196 4.43 -6.82 -5.95
C TYR A 196 4.34 -5.55 -6.78
N GLU A 197 4.26 -5.73 -8.10
CA GLU A 197 3.97 -4.67 -9.04
C GLU A 197 2.47 -4.37 -9.01
N LEU A 198 2.12 -3.08 -8.89
CA LEU A 198 0.73 -2.63 -8.96
C LEU A 198 0.47 -1.89 -10.28
N GLU A 199 -0.63 -2.22 -10.96
CA GLU A 199 -1.19 -1.39 -12.04
C GLU A 199 -2.23 -0.42 -11.44
N VAL A 200 -1.80 0.79 -11.10
CA VAL A 200 -2.69 1.83 -10.53
C VAL A 200 -3.58 2.42 -11.62
N ASP A 201 -4.90 2.47 -11.41
CA ASP A 201 -5.78 3.22 -12.31
C ASP A 201 -5.57 4.73 -12.06
N PRO A 202 -5.12 5.50 -13.05
CA PRO A 202 -4.90 6.93 -12.85
C PRO A 202 -6.20 7.72 -12.70
N ARG A 203 -7.36 7.10 -12.98
CA ARG A 203 -8.66 7.76 -12.89
C ARG A 203 -9.38 7.30 -11.63
N PRO A 204 -10.00 8.23 -10.88
CA PRO A 204 -10.88 7.82 -9.81
C PRO A 204 -12.09 7.06 -10.38
N ILE A 205 -12.69 6.21 -9.55
CA ILE A 205 -13.94 5.52 -9.85
C ILE A 205 -15.03 6.57 -10.06
N GLU A 206 -15.57 6.59 -11.28
CA GLU A 206 -16.78 7.31 -11.61
C GLU A 206 -17.98 6.48 -11.15
N GLU A 207 -18.97 7.12 -10.52
CA GLU A 207 -20.25 6.44 -10.37
C GLU A 207 -20.90 6.33 -11.76
N PRO A 208 -21.57 5.20 -12.08
CA PRO A 208 -22.40 5.13 -13.27
C PRO A 208 -23.39 6.29 -13.22
N ARG A 209 -23.35 7.17 -14.24
CA ARG A 209 -24.37 8.19 -14.45
C ARG A 209 -25.62 7.48 -14.94
N PHE A 210 -26.39 6.90 -14.04
CA PHE A 210 -27.74 6.50 -14.41
C PHE A 210 -28.56 7.77 -14.61
N SER A 211 -29.16 7.92 -15.79
CA SER A 211 -30.22 8.91 -15.96
C SER A 211 -31.38 8.60 -15.00
N LEU A 212 -32.16 9.61 -14.62
CA LEU A 212 -33.41 9.40 -13.86
C LEU A 212 -34.29 8.32 -14.53
N LEU A 213 -34.26 8.28 -15.87
CA LEU A 213 -34.97 7.28 -16.66
C LEU A 213 -34.45 5.86 -16.40
N GLU A 214 -33.14 5.64 -16.34
CA GLU A 214 -32.55 4.33 -16.08
C GLU A 214 -32.75 3.86 -14.63
N LEU A 215 -32.73 4.78 -13.67
CA LEU A 215 -33.09 4.47 -12.28
C LEU A 215 -34.56 4.07 -12.15
N LEU A 216 -35.47 4.79 -12.83
CA LEU A 216 -36.89 4.48 -12.87
C LEU A 216 -37.15 3.14 -13.58
N VAL A 217 -36.49 2.88 -14.70
CA VAL A 217 -36.61 1.60 -15.42
C VAL A 217 -36.12 0.44 -14.56
N ASN A 218 -34.98 0.56 -13.90
CA ASN A 218 -34.46 -0.48 -13.02
C ASN A 218 -35.34 -0.70 -11.77
N PHE A 219 -35.93 0.37 -11.24
CA PHE A 219 -36.89 0.29 -10.14
C PHE A 219 -38.20 -0.39 -10.57
N LEU A 220 -38.74 -0.04 -11.75
CA LEU A 220 -39.94 -0.65 -12.32
C LEU A 220 -39.72 -2.13 -12.65
N ILE A 221 -38.57 -2.50 -13.22
CA ILE A 221 -38.20 -3.91 -13.47
C ILE A 221 -38.16 -4.71 -12.17
N ARG A 222 -37.67 -4.12 -11.07
CA ARG A 222 -37.68 -4.77 -9.74
C ARG A 222 -39.09 -4.94 -9.19
N ILE A 223 -39.98 -3.97 -9.35
CA ILE A 223 -41.38 -4.08 -8.93
C ILE A 223 -42.10 -5.19 -9.72
N ILE A 224 -41.94 -5.21 -11.05
CA ILE A 224 -42.58 -6.22 -11.92
C ILE A 224 -42.13 -7.63 -11.55
N ARG A 225 -40.85 -7.83 -11.21
CA ARG A 225 -40.31 -9.12 -10.76
C ARG A 225 -40.77 -9.56 -9.37
N CYS A 226 -41.33 -8.66 -8.56
CA CYS A 226 -41.92 -9.00 -7.26
C CYS A 226 -43.43 -9.28 -7.34
N LEU A 227 -44.06 -9.03 -8.50
CA LEU A 227 -45.49 -9.25 -8.74
C LEU A 227 -45.79 -10.57 -9.48
N HIS A 228 -44.76 -11.39 -9.72
CA HIS A 228 -44.82 -12.76 -10.24
C HIS A 228 -44.08 -13.69 -9.29
#